data_AF-A0A7K3MLP1-F1
#
_entry.id   AF-A0A7K3MLP1-F1
#
_cell.length_a   1.000
_cell.length_b   1.000
_cell.length_c   1.000
_cell.angle_alpha   90.00
_cell.angle_beta   90.00
_cell.angle_gamma   90.00
#
_symmetry.space_group_name_H-M   'P 1'
#
loop_
_entity.id
_entity.type
_entity.pdbx_description
1 polymer ?
#
loop_
_entity_poly.entity_id
_entity_poly.type
_entity_poly.pdbx_seq_one_letter_code
_entity_poly.pdbx_strand_id
1 'polypeptide(L)'
;MNIHQTTPRIDCTHFAKCGKRSIAYCRRYGSHECLSCRLVKRKPKNRVIADGIERKRCTHCGKVLPLHRFYDRTVVRNGKSYHLKTSWCRICMSGAQCERNKRKVAASKFGFG
;
A
#
# COMPACT_ATOMS: atom_id res chain seq x y z
N MET A 1 29.83 0.75 14.08
CA MET A 1 30.26 -0.51 13.42
C MET A 1 29.04 -1.17 12.79
N ASN A 2 28.92 -1.12 11.46
CA ASN A 2 27.82 -1.75 10.73
C ASN A 2 28.16 -3.23 10.52
N ILE A 3 27.62 -4.09 11.38
CA ILE A 3 27.75 -5.54 11.24
C ILE A 3 26.97 -5.94 10.00
N HIS A 4 27.68 -6.35 8.95
CA HIS A 4 27.07 -6.94 7.75
C HIS A 4 26.46 -8.29 8.13
N GLN A 5 25.17 -8.31 8.44
CA GLN A 5 24.42 -9.55 8.68
C GLN A 5 24.37 -10.36 7.38
N THR A 6 25.12 -11.46 7.35
CA THR A 6 25.19 -12.44 6.24
C THR A 6 23.97 -13.35 6.19
N THR A 7 23.25 -13.51 7.30
CA THR A 7 22.04 -14.33 7.39
C THR A 7 20.77 -13.47 7.26
N PRO A 8 19.91 -13.74 6.25
CA PRO A 8 18.62 -13.08 6.12
C PRO A 8 17.72 -13.33 7.33
N ARG A 9 17.08 -12.29 7.89
CA ARG A 9 15.95 -12.50 8.81
C ARG A 9 14.78 -13.16 8.05
N ILE A 10 14.10 -14.12 8.68
CA ILE A 10 12.96 -14.86 8.10
C ILE A 10 11.86 -13.91 7.59
N ASP A 11 11.71 -12.74 8.21
CA ASP A 11 10.71 -11.73 7.85
C ASP A 11 11.18 -10.73 6.76
N CYS A 12 12.36 -10.95 6.19
CA CYS A 12 13.00 -9.97 5.32
C CYS A 12 12.42 -10.00 3.90
N THR A 13 11.50 -9.07 3.63
CA THR A 13 10.91 -8.79 2.30
C THR A 13 11.89 -8.23 1.25
N HIS A 14 13.18 -8.14 1.58
CA HIS A 14 14.24 -7.52 0.78
C HIS A 14 15.04 -8.52 -0.08
N PHE A 15 14.69 -9.80 -0.05
CA PHE A 15 15.26 -10.84 -0.91
C PHE A 15 14.29 -11.16 -2.06
N ALA A 16 14.81 -11.56 -3.22
CA ALA A 16 13.96 -12.25 -4.19
C ALA A 16 13.41 -13.53 -3.53
N LYS A 17 12.24 -14.06 -3.94
CA LYS A 17 11.58 -15.20 -3.26
C LYS A 17 12.45 -16.44 -3.05
N CYS A 18 13.61 -16.53 -3.70
CA CYS A 18 14.57 -17.60 -3.51
C CYS A 18 15.43 -17.51 -2.23
N GLY A 19 15.41 -16.42 -1.47
CA GLY A 19 16.04 -16.33 -0.14
C GLY A 19 17.59 -16.44 -0.10
N LYS A 20 18.25 -16.74 -1.24
CA LYS A 20 19.69 -16.98 -1.33
C LYS A 20 20.54 -15.73 -1.61
N ARG A 21 19.97 -14.72 -2.29
CA ARG A 21 20.71 -13.52 -2.76
C ARG A 21 19.86 -12.26 -2.60
N SER A 22 20.53 -11.12 -2.41
CA SER A 22 19.86 -9.82 -2.21
C SER A 22 19.02 -9.41 -3.43
N ILE A 23 17.95 -8.63 -3.23
CA ILE A 23 17.12 -8.13 -4.34
C ILE A 23 17.90 -7.31 -5.36
N ALA A 24 18.96 -6.60 -4.94
CA ALA A 24 19.80 -5.81 -5.84
C ALA A 24 20.60 -6.72 -6.78
N TYR A 25 21.14 -7.81 -6.26
CA TYR A 25 21.86 -8.81 -7.05
C TYR A 25 20.93 -9.50 -8.05
N CYS A 26 19.78 -10.00 -7.59
CA CYS A 26 18.81 -10.66 -8.47
C CYS A 26 18.23 -9.73 -9.54
N ARG A 27 18.21 -8.41 -9.33
CA ARG A 27 17.82 -7.45 -10.38
C ARG A 27 18.87 -7.27 -11.47
N ARG A 28 20.16 -7.37 -11.13
CA ARG A 28 21.25 -7.20 -12.10
C ARG A 28 21.53 -8.48 -12.89
N TYR A 29 21.52 -9.62 -12.21
CA TYR A 29 22.01 -10.88 -12.77
C TYR A 29 20.94 -11.99 -12.82
N GLY A 30 19.70 -11.68 -12.44
CA GLY A 30 18.70 -12.72 -12.24
C GLY A 30 18.19 -13.40 -13.51
N SER A 31 18.38 -12.78 -14.68
CA SER A 31 18.12 -13.40 -15.98
C SER A 31 19.04 -14.59 -16.27
N HIS A 32 20.22 -14.65 -15.66
CA HIS A 32 21.19 -15.73 -15.86
C HIS A 32 21.28 -16.66 -14.65
N GLU A 33 21.30 -16.11 -13.44
CA GLU A 33 21.62 -16.87 -12.22
C GLU A 33 20.41 -17.14 -11.32
N CYS A 34 19.27 -16.49 -11.56
CA CYS A 34 18.08 -16.58 -10.71
C CYS A 34 16.81 -16.87 -11.51
N LEU A 35 16.91 -17.75 -12.52
CA LEU A 35 15.82 -18.15 -13.42
C LEU A 35 14.57 -18.66 -12.69
N SER A 36 14.74 -19.35 -11.55
CA SER A 36 13.64 -19.86 -10.72
C SER A 36 13.13 -18.86 -9.66
N CYS A 37 13.78 -17.69 -9.51
CA CYS A 37 13.39 -16.71 -8.50
C CYS A 37 12.25 -15.82 -9.03
N ARG A 38 11.07 -15.90 -8.39
CA ARG A 38 10.02 -14.90 -8.61
C ARG A 38 10.42 -13.58 -7.95
N LEU A 39 10.89 -12.62 -8.75
CA LEU A 39 11.26 -11.28 -8.28
C LEU A 39 10.10 -10.63 -7.54
N VAL A 40 10.37 -10.08 -6.35
CA VAL A 40 9.40 -9.29 -5.60
C VAL A 40 9.18 -7.98 -6.36
N LYS A 41 8.09 -7.91 -7.12
CA LYS A 41 7.66 -6.68 -7.76
C LYS A 41 7.38 -5.65 -6.66
N ARG A 42 7.97 -4.45 -6.79
CA ARG A 42 7.60 -3.33 -5.92
C ARG A 42 6.09 -3.15 -6.01
N LYS A 43 5.43 -2.89 -4.87
CA LYS A 43 4.04 -2.42 -4.91
C LYS A 43 3.98 -1.24 -5.88
N PRO A 44 3.05 -1.25 -6.86
CA PRO A 44 2.95 -0.19 -7.83
C PRO A 44 2.85 1.14 -7.09
N LYS A 45 3.59 2.15 -7.55
CA LYS A 45 3.49 3.49 -6.97
C LYS A 45 2.04 3.94 -7.15
N ASN A 46 1.31 4.10 -6.05
CA ASN A 46 -0.06 4.63 -6.08
C ASN A 46 -0.11 6.13 -6.40
N ARG A 47 1.05 6.80 -6.50
CA ARG A 47 1.22 8.20 -6.91
C ARG A 47 1.72 8.25 -8.36
N VAL A 48 1.01 9.00 -9.18
CA VAL A 48 1.29 9.28 -10.59
C VAL A 48 1.46 10.79 -10.70
N ILE A 49 2.57 11.26 -11.25
CA ILE A 49 2.76 12.67 -11.60
C ILE A 49 2.23 12.80 -13.03
N ALA A 50 1.11 13.49 -13.21
CA ALA A 50 0.54 13.77 -14.52
C ALA A 50 0.42 15.30 -14.64
N ASP A 51 1.04 15.86 -15.68
CA ASP A 51 0.99 17.30 -15.98
C ASP A 51 1.53 18.18 -14.84
N GLY A 52 2.57 17.72 -14.13
CA GLY A 52 3.13 18.41 -12.95
C GLY A 52 2.26 18.31 -11.68
N ILE A 53 1.07 17.72 -11.78
CA ILE A 53 0.16 17.54 -10.64
C ILE A 53 0.29 16.13 -10.10
N GLU A 54 0.55 16.03 -8.80
CA GLU A 54 0.57 14.74 -8.13
C GLU A 54 -0.85 14.19 -7.95
N ARG A 55 -1.10 13.02 -8.55
CA ARG A 55 -2.37 12.30 -8.48
C ARG A 55 -2.17 10.95 -7.80
N LYS A 56 -3.21 10.48 -7.12
CA LYS A 56 -3.24 9.19 -6.45
C LYS A 56 -4.40 8.34 -6.94
N ARG A 57 -4.16 7.05 -7.14
CA ARG A 57 -5.22 6.08 -7.46
C ARG A 57 -6.01 5.71 -6.20
N CYS A 58 -7.33 5.86 -6.26
CA CYS A 58 -8.23 5.35 -5.23
C CYS A 58 -8.33 3.82 -5.35
N THR A 59 -8.12 3.09 -4.26
CA THR A 59 -8.21 1.61 -4.29
C THR A 59 -9.65 1.09 -4.33
N HIS A 60 -10.64 1.93 -4.03
CA HIS A 60 -12.05 1.54 -4.04
C HIS A 60 -12.71 1.73 -5.42
N CYS A 61 -12.52 2.88 -6.06
CA CYS A 61 -13.13 3.18 -7.36
C CYS A 61 -12.16 3.13 -8.55
N GLY A 62 -10.87 2.86 -8.32
CA GLY A 62 -9.85 2.77 -9.37
C GLY A 62 -9.47 4.09 -10.02
N LYS A 63 -10.20 5.19 -9.77
CA LYS A 63 -9.95 6.51 -10.37
C LYS A 63 -8.64 7.13 -9.87
N VAL A 64 -7.92 7.78 -10.79
CA VAL A 64 -6.72 8.58 -10.49
C VAL A 64 -7.18 10.01 -10.21
N LEU A 65 -7.02 10.45 -8.97
CA LEU A 65 -7.55 11.73 -8.49
C LEU A 65 -6.44 12.59 -7.88
N PRO A 66 -6.57 13.93 -7.89
CA PRO A 66 -5.64 14.80 -7.18
C PRO A 66 -5.54 14.48 -5.68
N LEU A 67 -4.38 14.74 -5.06
CA LEU A 67 -4.15 14.41 -3.65
C LEU A 67 -5.11 15.10 -2.67
N HIS A 68 -5.64 16.28 -2.98
CA HIS A 68 -6.61 16.98 -2.13
C HIS A 68 -7.92 16.19 -1.96
N ARG A 69 -8.24 15.28 -2.88
CA ARG A 69 -9.41 14.38 -2.77
C ARG A 69 -9.20 13.18 -1.85
N PHE A 70 -8.09 13.14 -1.11
CA PHE A 70 -7.80 12.15 -0.10
C PHE A 70 -7.62 12.85 1.26
N TYR A 71 -8.06 12.22 2.34
CA TYR A 71 -7.76 12.71 3.69
C TYR A 71 -6.29 12.44 4.04
N ASP A 72 -5.71 13.35 4.80
CA ASP A 72 -4.43 13.14 5.48
C ASP A 72 -4.58 12.10 6.59
N ARG A 73 -3.57 11.27 6.73
CA ARG A 73 -3.50 10.22 7.73
C ARG A 73 -2.07 10.15 8.25
N THR A 74 -1.95 10.11 9.57
CA THR A 74 -0.68 9.83 10.22
C THR A 74 -0.69 8.38 10.66
N VAL A 75 0.38 7.65 10.33
CA VAL A 75 0.58 6.27 10.77
C VAL A 75 1.87 6.22 11.56
N VAL A 76 1.81 5.75 12.81
CA VAL A 76 3.00 5.52 13.63
C VAL A 76 3.41 4.06 13.50
N ARG A 77 4.67 3.82 13.13
CA ARG A 77 5.26 2.48 13.06
C ARG A 77 6.68 2.52 13.59
N ASN A 78 6.99 1.64 14.54
CA ASN A 78 8.33 1.50 15.13
C ASN A 78 8.88 2.84 15.67
N GLY A 79 8.04 3.59 16.40
CA GLY A 79 8.38 4.91 16.95
C GLY A 79 8.48 6.05 15.93
N LYS A 80 8.31 5.78 14.62
CA LYS A 80 8.36 6.80 13.57
C LYS A 80 6.96 7.14 13.07
N SER A 81 6.67 8.43 12.94
CA SER A 81 5.43 8.96 12.36
C SER A 81 5.58 9.13 10.84
N TYR A 82 4.57 8.66 10.11
CA TYR A 82 4.49 8.77 8.65
C TYR A 82 3.23 9.52 8.27
N HIS A 83 3.39 10.68 7.62
CA HIS A 83 2.28 11.44 7.06
C HIS A 83 1.99 10.96 5.64
N LEU A 84 0.80 10.40 5.43
CA LEU A 84 0.38 9.81 4.18
C LEU A 84 -1.07 10.14 3.86
N LYS A 85 -1.43 10.10 2.57
CA LYS A 85 -2.84 10.19 2.17
C LYS A 85 -3.52 8.83 2.34
N THR A 86 -4.79 8.83 2.72
CA THR A 86 -5.67 7.65 2.76
C THR A 86 -5.74 6.89 1.43
N SER A 87 -6.09 5.60 1.46
CA SER A 87 -6.17 4.73 0.26
C SER A 87 -7.44 4.99 -0.57
N TRP A 88 -8.52 5.39 0.08
CA TRP A 88 -9.81 5.70 -0.56
C TRP A 88 -9.94 7.21 -0.74
N CYS A 89 -10.64 7.64 -1.79
CA CYS A 89 -10.95 9.05 -1.96
C CYS A 89 -12.09 9.47 -1.01
N ARG A 90 -12.19 10.78 -0.74
CA ARG A 90 -13.23 11.38 0.12
C ARG A 90 -14.65 10.98 -0.32
N ILE A 91 -14.87 10.84 -1.63
CA ILE A 91 -16.16 10.44 -2.22
C ILE A 91 -16.52 8.99 -1.88
N CYS A 92 -15.57 8.06 -2.03
CA CYS A 92 -15.82 6.66 -1.67
C CYS A 92 -15.99 6.49 -0.16
N MET A 93 -15.22 7.25 0.64
CA MET A 93 -15.40 7.25 2.09
C MET A 93 -16.78 7.80 2.49
N SER A 94 -17.22 8.92 1.92
CA SER A 94 -18.56 9.46 2.23
C SER A 94 -19.67 8.52 1.79
N GLY A 95 -19.57 7.93 0.60
CA GLY A 95 -20.52 6.91 0.13
C GLY A 95 -20.61 5.71 1.09
N ALA A 96 -19.47 5.17 1.52
CA ALA A 96 -19.44 4.05 2.47
C ALA A 96 -19.99 4.42 3.86
N GLN A 97 -19.89 5.68 4.28
CA GLN A 97 -20.52 6.17 5.52
C GLN A 97 -22.03 6.31 5.35
N CYS A 98 -22.50 6.83 4.21
CA CYS A 98 -23.92 6.94 3.88
C CYS A 98 -24.59 5.56 3.89
N GLU A 99 -24.00 4.56 3.25
CA GLU A 99 -24.51 3.18 3.26
C GLU A 99 -24.53 2.57 4.67
N ARG A 100 -23.51 2.84 5.49
CA ARG A 100 -23.53 2.42 6.90
C ARG A 100 -24.64 3.11 7.69
N ASN A 101 -24.88 4.39 7.44
CA ASN A 101 -25.95 5.12 8.11
C ASN A 101 -27.34 4.59 7.70
N LYS A 102 -27.55 4.32 6.40
CA LYS A 102 -28.76 3.65 5.90
C LYS A 102 -29.00 2.31 6.58
N ARG A 103 -27.95 1.48 6.73
CA ARG A 103 -28.04 0.19 7.44
C ARG A 103 -28.37 0.36 8.92
N LYS A 104 -27.80 1.36 9.60
CA LYS A 104 -28.14 1.66 11.00
C LYS A 104 -29.61 2.10 11.13
N VAL A 105 -30.07 2.99 10.27
CA VAL A 105 -31.48 3.45 10.24
C VAL A 105 -32.44 2.28 9.93
N ALA A 106 -32.07 1.40 9.01
CA ALA A 106 -32.84 0.19 8.72
C ALA A 106 -32.84 -0.77 9.92
N ALA A 107 -31.68 -1.03 10.54
CA ALA A 107 -31.59 -1.88 11.73
C ALA A 107 -32.39 -1.33 12.92
N SER A 108 -32.43 0.00 13.11
CA SER A 108 -33.27 0.62 14.13
C SER A 108 -34.77 0.58 13.81
N LYS A 109 -35.16 0.38 12.54
CA LYS A 109 -36.57 0.22 12.13
C LYS A 109 -37.09 -1.20 12.29
N PHE A 110 -36.22 -2.21 12.30
CA PHE A 110 -36.57 -3.63 12.46
C PHE A 110 -36.09 -4.18 13.81
N GLY A 111 -36.39 -3.46 14.90
CA GLY A 111 -35.94 -3.81 16.24
C GLY A 111 -36.28 -5.25 16.63
N PHE A 112 -35.27 -6.00 17.08
CA PHE A 112 -35.49 -7.03 18.08
C PHE A 112 -35.57 -6.28 19.42
N GLY A 113 -36.81 -6.04 19.85
CA GLY A 113 -37.14 -5.78 21.25
C GLY A 113 -37.12 -7.08 22.04
#